data_AF-A0AA43D3I3-F1
#
_entry.id   AF-A0AA43D3I3-F1
#
_cell.length_a   1.000
_cell.length_b   1.000
_cell.length_c   1.000
_cell.angle_alpha   90.00
_cell.angle_beta   90.00
_cell.angle_gamma   90.00
#
_symmetry.space_group_name_H-M   'P 1'
#
loop_
_entity.id
_entity.type
_entity.pdbx_description
1 polymer ?
#
loop_
_entity_poly.entity_id
_entity_poly.type
_entity_poly.pdbx_seq_one_letter_code
_entity_poly.pdbx_strand_id
1 'polypeptide(L)'
;KLGPLRDRISEVKLKEHEARINEEQYGQQLAEAGADEEALAQSLEKGTRSGSLQGEINRLNEEIKSLGAVNLAALEELESARERKVYLDAQSADLTAAMNTLEDAIRRIDRETRERLQSTFDEVNTQFGRLFPALFGGGNAKLLLTGEEILDSGIQVIAQPPGKKNSSIHLLSGGEKALTAMALVFSIFQLNPAPFCMLDEVDAPLDDHNTGRFCELVKKMSEQSQFVFISHNKITMEIANQLLGITMQEPGVSRVVAVDIEAALKITEEAA
;
A
#
# COMPACT_ATOMS: atom_id res chain seq x y z
N LYS A 1 2.08 -4.36 118.22
CA LYS A 1 1.71 -3.49 117.06
C LYS A 1 2.82 -3.48 115.98
N LEU A 2 3.46 -4.61 115.66
CA LEU A 2 4.60 -4.68 114.72
C LEU A 2 4.29 -5.42 113.39
N GLY A 3 3.24 -6.26 113.35
CA GLY A 3 2.79 -6.97 112.14
C GLY A 3 2.39 -6.05 110.97
N PRO A 4 1.43 -5.13 111.14
CA PRO A 4 0.95 -4.29 110.03
C PRO A 4 2.01 -3.32 109.47
N LEU A 5 3.06 -3.01 110.24
CA LEU A 5 4.20 -2.23 109.75
C LEU A 5 5.18 -3.07 108.92
N ARG A 6 5.37 -4.35 109.26
CA ARG A 6 6.17 -5.29 108.46
C ARG A 6 5.51 -5.59 107.12
N ASP A 7 4.20 -5.80 107.11
CA ASP A 7 3.44 -6.08 105.88
C ASP A 7 3.49 -4.90 104.90
N ARG A 8 3.41 -3.67 105.43
CA ARG A 8 3.54 -2.44 104.65
C ARG A 8 4.96 -2.22 104.12
N ILE A 9 5.98 -2.63 104.88
CA ILE A 9 7.37 -2.62 104.39
C ILE A 9 7.56 -3.65 103.27
N SER A 10 7.00 -4.86 103.39
CA SER A 10 7.06 -5.84 102.31
C SER A 10 6.31 -5.40 101.06
N GLU A 11 5.16 -4.74 101.21
CA GLU A 11 4.39 -4.19 100.09
C GLU A 11 5.16 -3.08 99.35
N VAL A 12 5.80 -2.16 100.10
CA VAL A 12 6.63 -1.11 99.51
C VAL A 12 7.86 -1.69 98.83
N LYS A 13 8.51 -2.71 99.41
CA LYS A 13 9.63 -3.41 98.78
C LYS A 13 9.24 -4.15 97.51
N LEU A 14 8.04 -4.73 97.47
CA LEU A 14 7.52 -5.37 96.26
C LEU A 14 7.31 -4.33 95.17
N LYS A 15 6.67 -3.20 95.49
CA LYS A 15 6.47 -2.09 94.55
C LYS A 15 7.78 -1.48 94.06
N GLU A 16 8.78 -1.35 94.92
CA GLU A 16 10.13 -0.93 94.53
C GLU A 16 10.77 -1.93 93.56
N HIS A 17 10.63 -3.22 93.84
CA HIS A 17 11.19 -4.25 92.97
C HIS A 17 10.48 -4.31 91.61
N GLU A 18 9.16 -4.17 91.57
CA GLU A 18 8.36 -4.03 90.34
C GLU A 18 8.76 -2.79 89.55
N ALA A 19 8.95 -1.65 90.23
CA ALA A 19 9.40 -0.42 89.58
C ALA A 19 10.79 -0.59 88.95
N ARG A 20 11.72 -1.26 89.64
CA ARG A 20 13.07 -1.53 89.12
C ARG A 20 13.05 -2.45 87.91
N ILE A 21 12.23 -3.50 87.94
CA ILE A 21 12.08 -4.41 86.79
C ILE A 21 11.51 -3.65 85.59
N ASN A 22 10.52 -2.80 85.81
CA ASN A 22 9.94 -1.97 84.74
C ASN A 22 10.97 -0.98 84.17
N GLU A 23 11.77 -0.34 85.02
CA GLU A 23 12.85 0.56 84.60
C GLU A 23 13.89 -0.18 83.75
N GLU A 24 14.35 -1.34 84.19
CA GLU A 24 15.27 -2.19 83.43
C GLU A 24 14.66 -2.62 82.08
N GLN A 25 13.38 -3.01 82.06
CA GLN A 25 12.67 -3.41 80.85
C GLN A 25 12.53 -2.25 79.85
N TYR A 26 12.09 -1.08 80.29
CA TYR A 26 11.95 0.09 79.41
C TYR A 26 13.31 0.61 78.94
N GLY A 27 14.34 0.55 79.79
CA GLY A 27 15.71 0.86 79.41
C GLY A 27 16.24 -0.05 78.31
N GLN A 28 15.98 -1.37 78.41
CA GLN A 28 16.32 -2.31 77.34
C GLN A 28 15.59 -2.00 76.03
N GLN A 29 14.29 -1.68 76.10
CA GLN A 29 13.51 -1.32 74.91
C GLN A 29 14.02 -0.04 74.23
N LEU A 30 14.42 0.97 75.01
CA LEU A 30 15.03 2.20 74.48
C LEU A 30 16.38 1.92 73.81
N ALA A 31 17.21 1.07 74.43
CA ALA A 31 18.49 0.66 73.88
C ALA A 31 18.33 -0.12 72.56
N GLU A 32 17.38 -1.06 72.50
CA GLU A 32 17.06 -1.82 71.28
C GLU A 32 16.52 -0.93 70.15
N ALA A 33 15.74 0.09 70.50
CA ALA A 33 15.25 1.09 69.55
C ALA A 33 16.33 2.09 69.08
N GLY A 34 17.55 2.03 69.66
CA GLY A 34 18.63 2.99 69.38
C GLY A 34 18.26 4.42 69.75
N ALA A 35 17.43 4.59 70.78
CA ALA A 35 16.86 5.88 71.14
C ALA A 35 17.88 6.78 71.85
N ASP A 36 17.91 8.06 71.50
CA ASP A 36 18.68 9.08 72.20
C ASP A 36 17.91 9.56 73.44
N GLU A 37 18.33 9.07 74.61
CA GLU A 37 17.69 9.37 75.89
C GLU A 37 17.78 10.85 76.28
N GLU A 38 18.86 11.55 75.91
CA GLU A 38 19.01 12.98 76.21
C GLU A 38 18.06 13.82 75.35
N ALA A 39 17.92 13.48 74.06
CA ALA A 39 16.97 14.13 73.17
C ALA A 39 15.51 13.84 73.58
N LEU A 40 15.21 12.60 73.98
CA LEU A 40 13.89 12.21 74.48
C LEU A 40 13.52 12.96 75.75
N ALA A 41 14.45 13.06 76.71
CA ALA A 41 14.24 13.80 77.94
C ALA A 41 13.96 15.29 77.70
N GLN A 42 14.56 15.89 76.66
CA GLN A 42 14.28 17.28 76.25
C GLN A 42 12.93 17.43 75.53
N SER A 43 12.52 16.42 74.77
CA SER A 43 11.23 16.40 74.05
C SER A 43 10.02 16.15 74.96
N LEU A 44 10.24 15.54 76.12
CA LEU A 44 9.21 15.30 77.13
C LEU A 44 8.93 16.56 77.94
N GLU A 45 7.92 17.33 77.54
CA GLU A 45 7.44 18.45 78.34
C GLU A 45 7.00 18.01 79.75
N LYS A 46 7.20 18.87 80.76
CA LYS A 46 6.75 18.62 82.13
C LYS A 46 5.22 18.53 82.17
N GLY A 47 4.68 17.31 82.08
CA GLY A 47 3.24 17.05 82.10
C GLY A 47 2.76 16.06 81.04
N THR A 48 3.64 15.59 80.16
CA THR A 48 3.29 14.58 79.15
C THR A 48 2.80 13.30 79.83
N ARG A 49 1.52 12.98 79.62
CA ARG A 49 0.90 11.78 80.18
C ARG A 49 1.17 10.61 79.25
N SER A 50 1.66 9.49 79.79
CA SER A 50 1.91 8.25 79.04
C SER A 50 0.72 7.83 78.16
N GLY A 51 -0.52 8.00 78.67
CA GLY A 51 -1.74 7.68 77.92
C GLY A 51 -1.97 8.51 76.66
N SER A 52 -1.46 9.74 76.57
CA SER A 52 -1.56 10.58 75.36
C SER A 52 -0.65 10.09 74.24
N LEU A 53 0.60 9.77 74.57
CA LEU A 53 1.58 9.17 73.65
C LEU A 53 1.09 7.80 73.15
N GLN A 54 0.50 6.99 74.03
CA GLN A 54 -0.09 5.71 73.63
C GLN A 54 -1.27 5.89 72.66
N GLY A 55 -2.09 6.94 72.84
CA GLY A 55 -3.16 7.30 71.92
C GLY A 55 -2.64 7.69 70.53
N GLU A 56 -1.56 8.48 70.48
CA GLU A 56 -0.90 8.85 69.23
C GLU A 56 -0.28 7.65 68.53
N ILE A 57 0.39 6.76 69.27
CA ILE A 57 0.93 5.50 68.73
C ILE A 57 -0.18 4.64 68.11
N ASN A 58 -1.32 4.52 68.80
CA ASN A 58 -2.45 3.74 68.28
C ASN A 58 -3.04 4.37 67.02
N ARG A 59 -3.21 5.70 67.01
CA ARG A 59 -3.68 6.45 65.84
C ARG A 59 -2.74 6.28 64.63
N LEU A 60 -1.44 6.45 64.82
CA LEU A 60 -0.44 6.27 63.76
C LEU A 60 -0.42 4.82 63.25
N ASN A 61 -0.59 3.84 64.13
CA ASN A 61 -0.70 2.44 63.72
C ASN A 61 -1.97 2.15 62.91
N GLU A 62 -3.10 2.78 63.23
CA GLU A 62 -4.33 2.68 62.43
C GLU A 62 -4.17 3.37 61.07
N GLU A 63 -3.55 4.56 61.02
CA GLU A 63 -3.22 5.25 59.78
C GLU A 63 -2.29 4.39 58.89
N ILE A 64 -1.26 3.77 59.46
CA ILE A 64 -0.36 2.84 58.73
C ILE A 64 -1.12 1.62 58.22
N LYS A 65 -2.01 1.02 59.03
CA LYS A 65 -2.84 -0.11 58.58
C LYS A 65 -3.80 0.29 57.47
N SER A 66 -4.30 1.52 57.47
CA SER A 66 -5.22 2.03 56.45
C SER A 66 -4.59 2.16 55.06
N LEU A 67 -3.26 2.33 54.98
CA LEU A 67 -2.51 2.36 53.72
C LEU A 67 -2.50 0.99 53.00
N GLY A 68 -2.88 -0.09 53.69
CA GLY A 68 -2.98 -1.42 53.11
C GLY A 68 -1.61 -2.04 52.80
N ALA A 69 -1.61 -3.07 51.95
CA ALA A 69 -0.38 -3.73 51.53
C ALA A 69 0.42 -2.81 50.59
N VAL A 70 1.56 -2.32 51.05
CA VAL A 70 2.48 -1.52 50.25
C VAL A 70 3.18 -2.42 49.25
N ASN A 71 3.05 -2.13 47.96
CA ASN A 71 3.77 -2.85 46.91
C ASN A 71 5.24 -2.37 46.89
N LEU A 72 6.12 -3.14 47.52
CA LEU A 72 7.55 -2.86 47.58
C LEU A 72 8.22 -2.94 46.18
N ALA A 73 7.61 -3.64 45.22
CA ALA A 73 8.11 -3.75 43.85
C ALA A 73 7.62 -2.62 42.92
N ALA A 74 6.76 -1.71 43.40
CA ALA A 74 6.13 -0.69 42.56
C ALA A 74 7.15 0.25 41.87
N LEU A 75 8.28 0.52 42.52
CA LEU A 75 9.36 1.34 41.94
C LEU A 75 10.03 0.62 40.76
N GLU A 76 10.38 -0.65 40.92
CA GLU A 76 10.99 -1.48 39.85
C GLU A 76 10.02 -1.70 38.69
N GLU A 77 8.74 -1.95 38.98
CA GLU A 77 7.69 -2.08 37.96
C GLU A 77 7.49 -0.79 37.17
N LEU A 78 7.53 0.37 37.85
CA LEU A 78 7.43 1.67 37.20
C LEU A 78 8.62 1.93 36.28
N GLU A 79 9.84 1.59 36.70
CA GLU A 79 11.04 1.72 35.87
C GLU A 79 10.94 0.82 34.63
N SER A 80 10.60 -0.47 34.82
CA SER A 80 10.42 -1.41 33.71
C SER A 80 9.34 -0.96 32.72
N ALA A 81 8.20 -0.47 33.23
CA ALA A 81 7.12 0.04 32.39
C ALA A 81 7.53 1.30 31.62
N ARG A 82 8.34 2.18 32.23
CA ARG A 82 8.86 3.39 31.57
C ARG A 82 9.84 3.03 30.45
N GLU A 83 10.75 2.10 30.68
CA GLU A 83 11.67 1.61 29.64
C GLU A 83 10.92 1.01 28.46
N ARG A 84 9.93 0.16 28.76
CA ARG A 84 9.08 -0.45 27.72
C ARG A 84 8.28 0.58 26.95
N LYS A 85 7.76 1.61 27.63
CA LYS A 85 7.07 2.73 26.99
C LYS A 85 7.99 3.46 26.02
N VAL A 86 9.20 3.85 26.46
CA VAL A 86 10.17 4.56 25.61
C VAL A 86 10.51 3.74 24.37
N TYR A 87 10.71 2.44 24.53
CA TYR A 87 10.96 1.53 23.41
C TYR A 87 9.79 1.48 22.41
N LEU A 88 8.56 1.30 22.91
CA LEU A 88 7.37 1.23 22.06
C LEU A 88 7.05 2.57 21.37
N ASP A 89 7.24 3.69 22.08
CA ASP A 89 7.08 5.03 21.51
C ASP A 89 8.07 5.26 20.36
N ALA A 90 9.33 4.82 20.52
CA ALA A 90 10.33 4.90 19.47
C ALA A 90 9.96 4.04 18.24
N GLN A 91 9.50 2.80 18.46
CA GLN A 91 9.02 1.94 17.37
C GLN A 91 7.79 2.52 16.65
N SER A 92 6.85 3.09 17.41
CA SER A 92 5.66 3.71 16.84
C SER A 92 6.01 4.94 16.00
N ALA A 93 6.95 5.76 16.46
CA ALA A 93 7.45 6.90 15.71
C ALA A 93 8.14 6.46 14.41
N ASP A 94 8.98 5.43 14.45
CA ASP A 94 9.66 4.87 13.28
C ASP A 94 8.66 4.31 12.26
N LEU A 95 7.68 3.52 12.71
CA LEU A 95 6.65 2.96 11.84
C LEU A 95 5.79 4.07 11.21
N THR A 96 5.44 5.10 11.97
CA THR A 96 4.67 6.25 11.46
C THR A 96 5.47 7.03 10.42
N ALA A 97 6.78 7.22 10.64
CA ALA A 97 7.66 7.86 9.66
C ALA A 97 7.79 7.03 8.37
N ALA A 98 7.92 5.71 8.50
CA ALA A 98 7.96 4.80 7.35
C ALA A 98 6.64 4.82 6.56
N MET A 99 5.49 4.81 7.25
CA MET A 99 4.16 4.92 6.65
C MET A 99 4.01 6.22 5.86
N ASN A 100 4.38 7.36 6.46
CA ASN A 100 4.32 8.66 5.77
C ASN A 100 5.23 8.69 4.53
N THR A 101 6.42 8.10 4.63
CA THR A 101 7.35 8.00 3.49
C THR A 101 6.75 7.17 2.34
N LEU A 102 6.07 6.07 2.67
CA LEU A 102 5.38 5.24 1.69
C LEU A 102 4.19 5.97 1.06
N GLU A 103 3.39 6.70 1.85
CA GLU A 103 2.29 7.52 1.33
C GLU A 103 2.79 8.61 0.37
N ASP A 104 3.88 9.29 0.70
CA ASP A 104 4.48 10.29 -0.18
C ASP A 104 5.03 9.67 -1.47
N ALA A 105 5.61 8.46 -1.38
CA ALA A 105 6.04 7.71 -2.56
C ALA A 105 4.85 7.33 -3.45
N ILE A 106 3.74 6.84 -2.88
CA ILE A 106 2.50 6.53 -3.61
C ILE A 106 1.99 7.78 -4.32
N ARG A 107 1.86 8.91 -3.61
CA ARG A 107 1.38 10.18 -4.20
C ARG A 107 2.25 10.64 -5.37
N ARG A 108 3.57 10.45 -5.26
CA ARG A 108 4.50 10.78 -6.35
C ARG A 108 4.28 9.87 -7.56
N ILE A 109 4.16 8.57 -7.34
CA ILE A 109 3.90 7.58 -8.40
C ILE A 109 2.56 7.87 -9.08
N ASP A 110 1.51 8.19 -8.32
CA ASP A 110 0.19 8.50 -8.87
C ASP A 110 0.24 9.76 -9.76
N ARG A 111 0.99 10.79 -9.35
CA ARG A 111 1.18 11.99 -10.16
C ARG A 111 1.92 11.68 -11.46
N GLU A 112 3.06 10.99 -11.39
CA GLU A 112 3.84 10.62 -12.57
C GLU A 112 3.04 9.70 -13.51
N THR A 113 2.25 8.78 -12.94
CA THR A 113 1.37 7.86 -13.70
C THR A 113 0.25 8.64 -14.39
N ARG A 114 -0.40 9.57 -13.68
CA ARG A 114 -1.45 10.44 -14.24
C ARG A 114 -0.94 11.24 -15.44
N GLU A 115 0.21 11.90 -15.28
CA GLU A 115 0.83 12.69 -16.34
C GLU A 115 1.17 11.83 -17.56
N ARG A 116 1.78 10.66 -17.33
CA ARG A 116 2.17 9.74 -18.42
C ARG A 116 0.96 9.15 -19.15
N LEU A 117 -0.08 8.77 -18.41
CA LEU A 117 -1.31 8.22 -18.98
C LEU A 117 -2.07 9.28 -19.76
N GLN A 118 -2.15 10.52 -19.26
CA GLN A 118 -2.74 11.64 -19.98
C GLN A 118 -2.00 11.95 -21.29
N SER A 119 -0.66 12.06 -21.26
CA SER A 119 0.14 12.29 -22.47
C SER A 119 -0.09 11.18 -23.49
N THR A 120 -0.04 9.92 -23.05
CA THR A 120 -0.26 8.76 -23.93
C THR A 120 -1.67 8.78 -24.51
N PHE A 121 -2.69 9.08 -23.70
CA PHE A 121 -4.07 9.18 -24.14
C PHE A 121 -4.25 10.27 -25.22
N ASP A 122 -3.69 11.46 -25.01
CA ASP A 122 -3.79 12.57 -25.94
C ASP A 122 -3.07 12.27 -27.26
N GLU A 123 -1.92 11.61 -27.20
CA GLU A 123 -1.17 11.16 -28.37
C GLU A 123 -1.93 10.07 -29.15
N VAL A 124 -2.47 9.04 -28.47
CA VAL A 124 -3.30 8.00 -29.11
C VAL A 124 -4.53 8.65 -29.75
N ASN A 125 -5.21 9.55 -29.04
CA ASN A 125 -6.41 10.22 -29.53
C ASN A 125 -6.13 11.05 -30.78
N THR A 126 -4.99 11.75 -30.80
CA THR A 126 -4.53 12.52 -31.97
C THR A 126 -4.24 11.61 -33.16
N GLN A 127 -3.51 10.51 -32.95
CA GLN A 127 -3.21 9.55 -34.03
C GLN A 127 -4.47 8.85 -34.53
N PHE A 128 -5.38 8.50 -33.62
CA PHE A 128 -6.66 7.88 -33.97
C PHE A 128 -7.53 8.81 -34.82
N GLY A 129 -7.59 10.09 -34.45
CA GLY A 129 -8.26 11.13 -35.24
C GLY A 129 -7.62 11.35 -36.62
N ARG A 130 -6.33 11.04 -36.81
CA ARG A 130 -5.63 11.13 -38.11
C ARG A 130 -5.78 9.87 -38.96
N LEU A 131 -5.66 8.69 -38.34
CA LEU A 131 -5.68 7.40 -39.04
C LEU A 131 -7.08 6.97 -39.44
N PHE A 132 -8.09 7.29 -38.64
CA PHE A 132 -9.47 6.94 -38.96
C PHE A 132 -9.93 7.56 -40.29
N PRO A 133 -9.79 8.87 -40.54
CA PRO A 133 -10.15 9.45 -41.84
C PRO A 133 -9.32 8.91 -43.00
N ALA A 134 -8.05 8.52 -42.77
CA ALA A 134 -7.21 7.94 -43.81
C ALA A 134 -7.73 6.57 -44.27
N LEU A 135 -8.21 5.74 -43.34
CA LEU A 135 -8.78 4.41 -43.63
C LEU A 135 -10.21 4.50 -44.19
N PHE A 136 -11.04 5.41 -43.68
CA PHE A 136 -12.44 5.57 -44.12
C PHE A 136 -12.61 6.55 -45.29
N GLY A 137 -11.57 7.30 -45.67
CA GLY A 137 -11.64 8.35 -46.70
C GLY A 137 -12.46 9.56 -46.28
N GLY A 138 -12.45 9.87 -44.98
CA GLY A 138 -13.28 10.88 -44.33
C GLY A 138 -13.87 10.37 -43.02
N GLY A 139 -14.76 11.18 -42.42
CA GLY A 139 -15.30 10.90 -41.08
C GLY A 139 -14.38 11.41 -39.97
N ASN A 140 -14.76 11.18 -38.72
CA ASN A 140 -14.03 11.60 -37.53
C ASN A 140 -14.10 10.52 -36.46
N ALA A 141 -13.04 10.35 -35.69
CA ALA A 141 -13.06 9.49 -34.52
C ALA A 141 -12.26 10.12 -33.37
N LYS A 142 -12.66 9.82 -32.14
CA LYS A 142 -12.03 10.32 -30.92
C LYS A 142 -12.24 9.36 -29.77
N LEU A 143 -11.34 9.43 -28.80
CA LEU A 143 -11.44 8.79 -27.51
C LEU A 143 -12.04 9.77 -26.50
N LEU A 144 -12.91 9.28 -25.63
CA LEU A 144 -13.48 10.02 -24.51
C LEU A 144 -13.24 9.24 -23.21
N LEU A 145 -12.89 9.94 -22.15
CA LEU A 145 -12.85 9.38 -20.80
C LEU A 145 -14.27 9.38 -20.23
N THR A 146 -14.66 8.30 -19.54
CA THR A 146 -16.01 8.17 -18.98
C THR A 146 -16.19 8.86 -17.62
N GLY A 147 -15.09 9.26 -16.97
CA GLY A 147 -15.09 9.93 -15.67
C GLY A 147 -14.12 11.09 -15.62
N GLU A 148 -14.08 11.77 -14.48
CA GLU A 148 -13.21 12.94 -14.25
C GLU A 148 -11.78 12.54 -13.88
N GLU A 149 -11.61 11.43 -13.14
CA GLU A 149 -10.30 10.94 -12.70
C GLU A 149 -9.76 9.88 -13.68
N ILE A 150 -8.62 10.16 -14.30
CA ILE A 150 -8.08 9.33 -15.39
C ILE A 150 -7.69 7.91 -14.95
N LEU A 151 -7.27 7.74 -13.67
CA LEU A 151 -6.83 6.45 -13.13
C LEU A 151 -8.01 5.48 -12.89
N ASP A 152 -9.20 6.02 -12.64
CA ASP A 152 -10.42 5.24 -12.36
C ASP A 152 -11.41 5.24 -13.54
N SER A 153 -11.10 5.97 -14.61
CA SER A 153 -12.00 6.14 -15.76
C SER A 153 -11.84 5.06 -16.81
N GLY A 154 -12.96 4.69 -17.43
CA GLY A 154 -12.96 3.91 -18.66
C GLY A 154 -12.68 4.78 -19.89
N ILE A 155 -12.35 4.13 -21.00
CA ILE A 155 -12.17 4.76 -22.31
C ILE A 155 -13.34 4.36 -23.21
N GLN A 156 -14.05 5.37 -23.72
CA GLN A 156 -15.09 5.20 -24.72
C GLN A 156 -14.57 5.63 -26.10
N VAL A 157 -14.74 4.75 -27.09
CA VAL A 157 -14.36 5.02 -28.47
C VAL A 157 -15.57 5.57 -29.23
N ILE A 158 -15.43 6.77 -29.78
CA ILE A 158 -16.43 7.42 -30.63
C ILE A 158 -15.91 7.41 -32.07
N ALA A 159 -16.68 6.83 -32.98
CA ALA A 159 -16.33 6.71 -34.38
C ALA A 159 -17.50 7.12 -35.27
N GLN A 160 -17.23 8.05 -36.18
CA GLN A 160 -18.21 8.62 -37.10
C GLN A 160 -17.71 8.47 -38.55
N PRO A 161 -18.08 7.38 -39.24
CA PRO A 161 -17.78 7.19 -40.65
C PRO A 161 -18.40 8.30 -41.53
N PRO A 162 -17.87 8.52 -42.75
CA PRO A 162 -18.38 9.55 -43.65
C PRO A 162 -19.88 9.34 -43.95
N GLY A 163 -20.66 10.41 -43.84
CA GLY A 163 -22.10 10.40 -44.13
C GLY A 163 -23.00 9.85 -43.01
N LYS A 164 -22.45 9.40 -41.86
CA LYS A 164 -23.22 8.93 -40.70
C LYS A 164 -23.04 9.85 -39.50
N LYS A 165 -24.04 9.93 -38.61
CA LYS A 165 -24.01 10.73 -37.36
C LYS A 165 -23.71 9.91 -36.09
N ASN A 166 -23.47 8.60 -36.21
CA ASN A 166 -23.61 7.69 -35.07
C ASN A 166 -22.51 7.85 -34.01
N SER A 167 -22.92 7.69 -32.75
CA SER A 167 -22.11 7.99 -31.54
C SER A 167 -21.65 6.76 -30.77
N SER A 168 -22.07 5.54 -31.15
CA SER A 168 -21.72 4.29 -30.47
C SER A 168 -21.30 3.19 -31.45
N ILE A 169 -20.18 2.51 -31.14
CA ILE A 169 -19.60 1.43 -31.96
C ILE A 169 -20.61 0.30 -32.23
N HIS A 170 -21.53 0.04 -31.31
CA HIS A 170 -22.50 -1.06 -31.48
C HIS A 170 -23.37 -0.93 -32.73
N LEU A 171 -23.57 0.30 -33.22
CA LEU A 171 -24.40 0.62 -34.39
C LEU A 171 -23.64 0.55 -35.73
N LEU A 172 -22.35 0.23 -35.72
CA LEU A 172 -21.52 0.09 -36.93
C LEU A 172 -21.71 -1.29 -37.58
N SER A 173 -21.50 -1.37 -38.90
CA SER A 173 -21.47 -2.63 -39.64
C SER A 173 -20.26 -3.49 -39.21
N GLY A 174 -20.25 -4.79 -39.56
CA GLY A 174 -19.12 -5.67 -39.22
C GLY A 174 -17.77 -5.16 -39.75
N GLY A 175 -17.72 -4.75 -41.02
CA GLY A 175 -16.53 -4.15 -41.63
C GLY A 175 -16.17 -2.79 -41.03
N GLU A 176 -17.15 -1.93 -40.73
CA GLU A 176 -16.92 -0.64 -40.07
C GLU A 176 -16.35 -0.81 -38.65
N LYS A 177 -16.83 -1.81 -37.90
CA LYS A 177 -16.29 -2.15 -36.58
C LYS A 177 -14.85 -2.64 -36.67
N ALA A 178 -14.55 -3.53 -37.63
CA ALA A 178 -13.21 -4.05 -37.85
C ALA A 178 -12.23 -2.93 -38.24
N LEU A 179 -12.60 -2.08 -39.20
CA LEU A 179 -11.75 -0.96 -39.65
C LEU A 179 -11.53 0.07 -38.54
N THR A 180 -12.55 0.34 -37.72
CA THR A 180 -12.42 1.21 -36.53
C THR A 180 -11.47 0.61 -35.50
N ALA A 181 -11.58 -0.69 -35.23
CA ALA A 181 -10.70 -1.38 -34.29
C ALA A 181 -9.24 -1.40 -34.78
N MET A 182 -9.03 -1.69 -36.07
CA MET A 182 -7.70 -1.62 -36.67
C MET A 182 -7.11 -0.21 -36.61
N ALA A 183 -7.91 0.83 -36.88
CA ALA A 183 -7.45 2.22 -36.75
C ALA A 183 -6.96 2.52 -35.33
N LEU A 184 -7.67 2.04 -34.30
CA LEU A 184 -7.26 2.20 -32.91
C LEU A 184 -5.98 1.43 -32.59
N VAL A 185 -5.89 0.16 -33.00
CA VAL A 185 -4.70 -0.67 -32.79
C VAL A 185 -3.47 -0.05 -33.45
N PHE A 186 -3.58 0.42 -34.70
CA PHE A 186 -2.48 1.10 -35.39
C PHE A 186 -2.11 2.45 -34.76
N SER A 187 -3.07 3.16 -34.18
CA SER A 187 -2.79 4.41 -33.45
C SER A 187 -1.93 4.17 -32.23
N ILE A 188 -2.19 3.08 -31.50
CA ILE A 188 -1.38 2.63 -30.37
C ILE A 188 -0.01 2.14 -30.86
N PHE A 189 0.01 1.40 -31.98
CA PHE A 189 1.26 0.87 -32.54
C PHE A 189 2.23 1.97 -33.00
N GLN A 190 1.74 3.10 -33.52
CA GLN A 190 2.61 4.22 -33.94
C GLN A 190 3.34 4.91 -32.78
N LEU A 191 2.80 4.82 -31.56
CA LEU A 191 3.42 5.43 -30.38
C LEU A 191 4.65 4.68 -29.91
N ASN A 192 4.61 3.35 -30.01
CA ASN A 192 5.72 2.49 -29.66
C ASN A 192 5.82 1.37 -30.70
N PRO A 193 6.46 1.64 -31.85
CA PRO A 193 6.51 0.69 -32.96
C PRO A 193 7.25 -0.57 -32.53
N ALA A 194 6.56 -1.71 -32.60
CA ALA A 194 7.20 -2.99 -32.36
C ALA A 194 8.12 -3.37 -33.55
N PRO A 195 9.18 -4.16 -33.31
CA PRO A 195 10.08 -4.59 -34.38
C PRO A 195 9.37 -5.37 -35.49
N PHE A 196 8.32 -6.13 -35.14
CA PHE A 196 7.45 -6.80 -36.11
C PHE A 196 5.99 -6.78 -35.66
N CYS A 197 5.07 -6.86 -36.62
CA CYS A 197 3.63 -6.94 -36.44
C CYS A 197 3.09 -8.13 -37.23
N MET A 198 2.30 -8.99 -36.58
CA MET A 198 1.64 -10.13 -37.21
C MET A 198 0.14 -9.91 -37.28
N LEU A 199 -0.45 -10.02 -38.47
CA LEU A 199 -1.88 -9.81 -38.72
C LEU A 199 -2.48 -11.10 -39.31
N ASP A 200 -3.54 -11.62 -38.71
CA ASP A 200 -4.19 -12.85 -39.15
C ASP A 200 -5.62 -12.57 -39.62
N GLU A 201 -5.87 -12.71 -40.93
CA GLU A 201 -7.15 -12.50 -41.61
C GLU A 201 -7.91 -11.22 -41.23
N VAL A 202 -7.17 -10.16 -40.90
CA VAL A 202 -7.74 -8.88 -40.44
C VAL A 202 -8.55 -8.16 -41.51
N ASP A 203 -8.35 -8.53 -42.77
CA ASP A 203 -8.99 -8.01 -43.97
C ASP A 203 -10.24 -8.80 -44.40
N ALA A 204 -10.53 -9.94 -43.77
CA ALA A 204 -11.72 -10.75 -44.08
C ALA A 204 -13.07 -9.99 -44.03
N PRO A 205 -13.32 -9.04 -43.10
CA PRO A 205 -14.58 -8.29 -43.05
C PRO A 205 -14.59 -7.02 -43.92
N LEU A 206 -13.54 -6.75 -44.70
CA LEU A 206 -13.37 -5.53 -45.49
C LEU A 206 -13.85 -5.73 -46.94
N ASP A 207 -14.31 -4.64 -47.56
CA ASP A 207 -14.54 -4.60 -49.01
C ASP A 207 -13.24 -4.25 -49.74
N ASP A 208 -13.24 -4.42 -51.07
CA ASP A 208 -12.05 -4.18 -51.90
C ASP A 208 -11.47 -2.76 -51.74
N HIS A 209 -12.35 -1.77 -51.58
CA HIS A 209 -11.95 -0.37 -51.45
C HIS A 209 -11.25 -0.08 -50.12
N ASN A 210 -11.81 -0.55 -49.00
CA ASN A 210 -11.18 -0.38 -47.69
C ASN A 210 -9.94 -1.27 -47.55
N THR A 211 -9.92 -2.43 -48.21
CA THR A 211 -8.72 -3.29 -48.28
C THR A 211 -7.57 -2.55 -48.95
N GLY A 212 -7.80 -1.84 -50.05
CA GLY A 212 -6.77 -1.03 -50.71
C GLY A 212 -6.17 0.04 -49.78
N ARG A 213 -7.00 0.75 -49.02
CA ARG A 213 -6.54 1.77 -48.06
C ARG A 213 -5.78 1.18 -46.88
N PHE A 214 -6.23 0.02 -46.39
CA PHE A 214 -5.50 -0.74 -45.38
C PHE A 214 -4.11 -1.13 -45.90
N CYS A 215 -4.02 -1.61 -47.13
CA CYS A 215 -2.76 -1.99 -47.77
C CYS A 215 -1.80 -0.80 -47.92
N GLU A 216 -2.29 0.38 -48.32
CA GLU A 216 -1.48 1.60 -48.37
C GLU A 216 -0.94 2.01 -46.99
N LEU A 217 -1.75 1.85 -45.93
CA LEU A 217 -1.31 2.13 -44.57
C LEU A 217 -0.21 1.15 -44.13
N VAL A 218 -0.42 -0.15 -44.33
CA VAL A 218 0.56 -1.20 -44.00
C VAL A 218 1.88 -0.94 -44.73
N LYS A 219 1.84 -0.59 -46.02
CA LYS A 219 3.03 -0.28 -46.82
C LYS A 219 3.80 0.94 -46.29
N LYS A 220 3.12 1.96 -45.78
CA LYS A 220 3.79 3.11 -45.15
C LYS A 220 4.42 2.74 -43.81
N MET A 221 3.71 1.92 -43.02
CA MET A 221 4.21 1.48 -41.72
C MET A 221 5.34 0.46 -41.84
N SER A 222 5.43 -0.27 -42.97
CA SER A 222 6.49 -1.24 -43.22
C SER A 222 7.88 -0.62 -43.42
N GLU A 223 7.96 0.71 -43.59
CA GLU A 223 9.22 1.45 -43.59
C GLU A 223 9.91 1.45 -42.22
N GLN A 224 9.14 1.29 -41.13
CA GLN A 224 9.64 1.36 -39.75
C GLN A 224 9.55 0.04 -38.99
N SER A 225 8.58 -0.82 -39.32
CA SER A 225 8.34 -2.11 -38.65
C SER A 225 8.16 -3.24 -39.66
N GLN A 226 8.59 -4.45 -39.33
CA GLN A 226 8.35 -5.60 -40.20
C GLN A 226 6.90 -6.09 -40.10
N PHE A 227 6.22 -6.27 -41.24
CA PHE A 227 4.85 -6.81 -41.26
C PHE A 227 4.83 -8.25 -41.78
N VAL A 228 4.14 -9.11 -41.05
CA VAL A 228 3.79 -10.47 -41.46
C VAL A 228 2.28 -10.56 -41.43
N PHE A 229 1.64 -10.84 -42.55
CA PHE A 229 0.19 -10.96 -42.60
C PHE A 229 -0.25 -12.27 -43.27
N ILE A 230 -1.33 -12.83 -42.75
CA ILE A 230 -1.99 -14.04 -43.26
C ILE A 230 -3.31 -13.59 -43.86
N SER A 231 -3.49 -13.82 -45.15
CA SER A 231 -4.70 -13.43 -45.87
C SER A 231 -4.91 -14.30 -47.11
N HIS A 232 -6.18 -14.43 -47.49
CA HIS A 232 -6.60 -15.00 -48.77
C HIS A 232 -7.11 -13.91 -49.75
N ASN A 233 -7.06 -12.64 -49.37
CA ASN A 233 -7.46 -11.50 -50.21
C ASN A 233 -6.35 -11.14 -51.20
N LYS A 234 -6.68 -11.17 -52.49
CA LYS A 234 -5.73 -10.91 -53.57
C LYS A 234 -5.10 -9.51 -53.47
N ILE A 235 -5.87 -8.51 -53.09
CA ILE A 235 -5.39 -7.11 -52.96
C ILE A 235 -4.32 -7.02 -51.86
N THR A 236 -4.53 -7.69 -50.74
CA THR A 236 -3.57 -7.74 -49.63
C THR A 236 -2.32 -8.53 -50.00
N MET A 237 -2.46 -9.62 -50.77
CA MET A 237 -1.31 -10.40 -51.24
C MET A 237 -0.42 -9.59 -52.21
N GLU A 238 -0.98 -8.70 -53.02
CA GLU A 238 -0.24 -7.90 -54.01
C GLU A 238 0.76 -6.91 -53.39
N ILE A 239 0.54 -6.46 -52.15
CA ILE A 239 1.46 -5.54 -51.48
C ILE A 239 2.63 -6.21 -50.77
N ALA A 240 2.62 -7.54 -50.65
CA ALA A 240 3.69 -8.27 -49.98
C ALA A 240 4.99 -8.22 -50.81
N ASN A 241 6.14 -8.07 -50.16
CA ASN A 241 7.42 -8.22 -50.85
C ASN A 241 7.74 -9.70 -51.12
N GLN A 242 7.33 -10.58 -50.21
CA GLN A 242 7.56 -12.02 -50.29
C GLN A 242 6.28 -12.75 -49.86
N LEU A 243 5.88 -13.75 -50.64
CA LEU A 243 4.73 -14.61 -50.33
C LEU A 243 5.22 -15.97 -49.86
N LEU A 244 4.69 -16.41 -48.72
CA LEU A 244 4.90 -17.75 -48.19
C LEU A 244 3.58 -18.52 -48.32
N GLY A 245 3.50 -19.41 -49.30
CA GLY A 245 2.37 -20.31 -49.48
C GLY A 245 2.51 -21.55 -48.59
N ILE A 246 1.43 -21.93 -47.91
CA ILE A 246 1.36 -23.18 -47.15
C ILE A 246 0.55 -24.18 -47.97
N THR A 247 1.12 -25.35 -48.24
CA THR A 247 0.47 -26.44 -49.00
C THR A 247 0.40 -27.71 -48.16
N MET A 248 -0.66 -28.51 -48.34
CA MET A 248 -0.77 -29.84 -47.77
C MET A 248 -0.77 -30.88 -48.89
N GLN A 249 0.43 -31.33 -49.29
CA GLN A 249 0.57 -32.41 -50.27
C GLN A 249 0.21 -33.78 -49.67
N GLU A 250 0.50 -33.95 -48.38
CA GLU A 250 0.18 -35.14 -47.59
C GLU A 250 -0.83 -34.74 -46.50
N PRO A 251 -1.88 -35.55 -46.24
CA PRO A 251 -2.86 -35.24 -45.22
C PRO A 251 -2.21 -35.03 -43.85
N GLY A 252 -2.40 -33.84 -43.27
CA GLY A 252 -1.87 -33.49 -41.95
C GLY A 252 -0.42 -33.02 -41.91
N VAL A 253 0.28 -32.90 -43.06
CA VAL A 253 1.64 -32.37 -43.13
C VAL A 253 1.67 -31.10 -43.97
N SER A 254 1.97 -29.97 -43.32
CA SER A 254 2.12 -28.67 -43.98
C SER A 254 3.54 -28.50 -44.55
N ARG A 255 3.65 -28.08 -45.81
CA ARG A 255 4.90 -27.70 -46.46
C ARG A 255 4.84 -26.23 -46.87
N VAL A 256 5.91 -25.49 -46.57
CA VAL A 256 6.06 -24.08 -46.92
C VAL A 256 6.69 -23.96 -48.30
N VAL A 257 6.11 -23.13 -49.14
CA VAL A 257 6.61 -22.76 -50.46
C VAL A 257 6.80 -21.24 -50.46
N ALA A 258 8.00 -20.77 -50.79
CA ALA A 258 8.27 -19.34 -50.89
C ALA A 258 8.23 -18.88 -52.36
N VAL A 259 7.53 -17.78 -52.62
CA VAL A 259 7.47 -17.11 -53.91
C VAL A 259 7.85 -15.65 -53.71
N ASP A 260 8.86 -15.20 -54.45
CA ASP A 260 9.21 -13.79 -54.55
C ASP A 260 8.35 -13.15 -55.65
N ILE A 261 7.58 -12.11 -55.30
CA ILE A 261 6.64 -11.47 -56.24
C ILE A 261 7.38 -10.80 -57.39
N GLU A 262 8.51 -10.14 -57.13
CA GLU A 262 9.28 -9.47 -58.19
C GLU A 262 9.88 -10.46 -59.17
N ALA A 263 10.35 -11.62 -58.68
CA ALA A 263 10.87 -12.68 -59.53
C ALA A 263 9.74 -13.34 -60.35
N ALA A 264 8.56 -13.54 -59.76
CA ALA A 264 7.41 -14.13 -60.45
C ALA A 264 6.88 -13.24 -61.58
N LEU A 265 6.82 -11.92 -61.38
CA LEU A 265 6.38 -10.96 -62.40
C LEU A 265 7.31 -10.93 -63.61
N LYS A 266 8.64 -10.99 -63.40
CA LYS A 266 9.63 -11.04 -64.49
C LYS A 266 9.48 -12.29 -65.36
N ILE A 267 9.23 -13.44 -64.75
CA ILE A 267 9.02 -14.70 -65.49
C ILE A 267 7.75 -14.62 -66.35
N THR A 268 6.68 -13.98 -65.87
CA THR A 268 5.45 -13.80 -66.66
C THR A 268 5.58 -12.80 -67.80
N GLU A 269 6.41 -11.76 -67.65
CA GLU A 269 6.69 -10.79 -68.73
C GLU A 269 7.62 -11.39 -69.81
N GLU A 270 8.56 -12.26 -69.46
CA GLU A 270 9.41 -12.96 -70.43
C GLU A 270 8.69 -14.09 -71.17
N ALA A 271 7.58 -14.59 -70.62
CA ALA A 271 6.77 -15.66 -71.20
C ALA A 271 5.58 -15.16 -72.07
N ALA A 272 5.33 -13.84 -72.10
CA ALA A 272 4.29 -13.18 -72.90
C ALA A 272 4.86 -12.58 -74.20
#